data_AF-A0A9Q0ZG65-F1
#
_entry.id   AF-A0A9Q0ZG65-F1
#
_cell.length_a   1.000
_cell.length_b   1.000
_cell.length_c   1.000
_cell.angle_alpha   90.00
_cell.angle_beta   90.00
_cell.angle_gamma   90.00
#
_symmetry.space_group_name_H-M   'P 1'
#
loop_
_entity.id
_entity.type
_entity.pdbx_description
1 polymer ?
#
loop_
_entity_poly.entity_id
_entity_poly.type
_entity_poly.pdbx_seq_one_letter_code
_entity_poly.pdbx_strand_id
1 'polypeptide(L)'
;MPATVMAKQKLPASSPIANLTTGITKTIEEVNKGASSSERNDADDNDGEKPKLKALHWDKVRASSDRATVWDQLKSSSFQLNEDMMETLFGCNSAISVPKEATRKSVLPPVEHENRVLDPKKSQNIAILLRALNVTRDEVSEALLDGNPESLGAELLETLVKMAPTKEEEIKLREYSGDISKLGSAEQFLKAVLDIPFAFKRVEAMLYRANFDTEVKYLRKSFQTLEEASKELKNSRLFLKLLEAVLRTGNRMNVGTNRGDAKAFKLDTLLKLVDIKGTDGKTTLLHFVVQEIIRSEGTSTDSKNVNLQDSTLSKMKEDDFGKQGLQVVTGLSRDLSNVRKAAGMDSDVLSSYVSKLAMGLEKVRLVLQYDKPDIQGKFFHSMKLFLRGADEEISRIKSDERNALTQVKEVTQYFHGDTAKEEAHPFRIFVIVRDFLNVLDHVCKEVGKMQDRTMVGSARSFRISATASLPVLNRYNVRQDRSSDEESSSP
;
A
#
# COMPACT_ATOMS: atom_id res chain seq x y z
N MET A 1 -66.97 5.73 0.65
CA MET A 1 -66.72 6.57 -0.55
C MET A 1 -66.04 7.85 -0.10
N PRO A 2 -65.22 8.53 -0.93
CA PRO A 2 -64.50 8.06 -2.12
C PRO A 2 -63.07 7.56 -1.75
N ALA A 3 -62.33 6.70 -2.46
CA ALA A 3 -62.24 6.32 -3.87
C ALA A 3 -61.32 7.22 -4.73
N THR A 4 -60.00 6.93 -4.71
CA THR A 4 -59.02 7.45 -5.67
C THR A 4 -58.23 6.32 -6.33
N VAL A 5 -58.47 6.20 -7.63
CA VAL A 5 -57.90 5.31 -8.67
C VAL A 5 -56.44 4.88 -8.52
N MET A 6 -56.17 3.57 -8.62
CA MET A 6 -54.86 3.02 -9.01
C MET A 6 -54.73 2.91 -10.53
N ALA A 7 -53.63 3.40 -11.10
CA ALA A 7 -53.33 3.26 -12.52
C ALA A 7 -52.63 1.93 -12.84
N LYS A 8 -53.16 1.16 -13.80
CA LYS A 8 -52.53 -0.05 -14.33
C LYS A 8 -51.56 0.32 -15.45
N GLN A 9 -50.27 -0.02 -15.34
CA GLN A 9 -49.36 -0.05 -16.48
C GLN A 9 -49.52 -1.34 -17.29
N LYS A 10 -49.22 -1.24 -18.59
CA LYS A 10 -49.65 -2.18 -19.63
C LYS A 10 -48.43 -2.70 -20.40
N LEU A 11 -48.28 -4.02 -20.47
CA LEU A 11 -47.30 -4.70 -21.34
C LEU A 11 -47.70 -4.56 -22.82
N PRO A 12 -46.75 -4.44 -23.75
CA PRO A 12 -46.93 -4.79 -25.16
C PRO A 12 -46.34 -6.18 -25.48
N ALA A 13 -46.95 -6.85 -26.46
CA ALA A 13 -46.56 -8.18 -26.94
C ALA A 13 -45.72 -8.12 -28.23
N SER A 14 -45.21 -9.29 -28.63
CA SER A 14 -44.26 -9.53 -29.72
C SER A 14 -44.86 -9.62 -31.14
N SER A 15 -43.95 -9.56 -32.13
CA SER A 15 -43.89 -10.32 -33.42
C SER A 15 -44.06 -9.47 -34.70
N PRO A 16 -43.66 -9.92 -35.93
CA PRO A 16 -42.89 -11.14 -36.32
C PRO A 16 -41.76 -10.98 -37.39
N ILE A 17 -40.87 -12.00 -37.46
CA ILE A 17 -40.31 -12.73 -38.64
C ILE A 17 -39.76 -12.00 -39.91
N ALA A 18 -38.51 -12.32 -40.27
CA ALA A 18 -38.09 -12.71 -41.64
C ALA A 18 -36.78 -13.56 -41.62
N ASN A 19 -36.73 -14.67 -42.38
CA ASN A 19 -35.60 -15.62 -42.50
C ASN A 19 -35.05 -15.68 -43.94
N LEU A 20 -33.78 -16.09 -44.11
CA LEU A 20 -33.25 -16.90 -45.24
C LEU A 20 -31.76 -17.24 -44.94
N THR A 21 -31.37 -18.38 -44.37
CA THR A 21 -31.15 -19.75 -44.93
C THR A 21 -30.22 -19.89 -46.14
N THR A 22 -29.04 -20.49 -45.91
CA THR A 22 -28.39 -21.64 -46.60
C THR A 22 -27.13 -22.02 -45.78
N GLY A 23 -26.71 -23.26 -45.53
CA GLY A 23 -27.22 -24.59 -45.90
C GLY A 23 -26.08 -25.55 -46.31
N ILE A 24 -26.20 -26.85 -45.96
CA ILE A 24 -25.37 -28.02 -46.39
C ILE A 24 -23.97 -28.13 -45.72
N THR A 25 -23.43 -29.26 -45.22
CA THR A 25 -23.91 -30.60 -44.74
C THR A 25 -22.88 -31.24 -43.74
N LYS A 26 -23.15 -32.45 -43.20
CA LYS A 26 -22.20 -33.36 -42.50
C LYS A 26 -21.84 -34.59 -43.36
N THR A 27 -20.67 -35.22 -43.11
CA THR A 27 -20.34 -36.67 -42.99
C THR A 27 -18.81 -36.78 -42.82
N ILE A 28 -18.20 -37.37 -41.76
CA ILE A 28 -18.05 -38.81 -41.42
C ILE A 28 -17.49 -39.65 -42.58
N GLU A 29 -16.22 -40.08 -42.55
CA GLU A 29 -15.79 -41.44 -42.13
C GLU A 29 -14.25 -41.55 -42.04
N GLU A 30 -13.70 -42.70 -41.64
CA GLU A 30 -12.29 -42.95 -41.28
C GLU A 30 -11.37 -43.35 -42.46
N VAL A 31 -10.05 -43.41 -42.16
CA VAL A 31 -9.02 -44.41 -42.58
C VAL A 31 -7.71 -43.81 -43.13
N ASN A 32 -6.62 -44.27 -42.53
CA ASN A 32 -5.21 -44.06 -42.90
C ASN A 32 -4.88 -44.08 -44.41
N LYS A 33 -4.03 -43.13 -44.85
CA LYS A 33 -2.74 -43.44 -45.53
C LYS A 33 -1.89 -42.20 -45.86
N GLY A 34 -0.67 -42.17 -45.30
CA GLY A 34 0.56 -41.96 -46.06
C GLY A 34 0.99 -40.55 -46.50
N ALA A 35 2.32 -40.42 -46.67
CA ALA A 35 3.03 -39.37 -47.39
C ALA A 35 2.97 -37.93 -46.83
N SER A 36 3.82 -37.69 -45.83
CA SER A 36 4.56 -36.42 -45.74
C SER A 36 5.35 -36.20 -47.03
N SER A 37 5.19 -35.03 -47.68
CA SER A 37 6.12 -34.54 -48.70
C SER A 37 6.92 -33.38 -48.12
N SER A 38 8.11 -33.71 -47.59
CA SER A 38 9.08 -32.74 -47.11
C SER A 38 9.68 -31.95 -48.29
N GLU A 39 9.75 -30.63 -48.17
CA GLU A 39 10.89 -29.89 -48.70
C GLU A 39 11.75 -29.46 -47.52
N ARG A 40 13.05 -29.76 -47.63
CA ARG A 40 14.02 -29.67 -46.54
C ARG A 40 14.74 -28.33 -46.62
N ASN A 41 14.97 -27.72 -45.47
CA ASN A 41 16.16 -26.91 -45.25
C ASN A 41 16.93 -27.59 -44.13
N ASP A 42 17.86 -28.45 -44.51
CA ASP A 42 18.75 -29.13 -43.58
C ASP A 42 19.73 -28.09 -43.00
N ALA A 43 19.52 -27.71 -41.75
CA ALA A 43 20.53 -27.07 -40.91
C ALA A 43 20.93 -28.10 -39.85
N ASP A 44 22.13 -28.62 -40.02
CA ASP A 44 22.75 -29.67 -39.20
C ASP A 44 22.96 -29.16 -37.77
N ASP A 45 22.16 -29.67 -36.81
CA ASP A 45 22.29 -29.34 -35.39
C ASP A 45 22.68 -30.58 -34.60
N ASN A 46 23.97 -30.67 -34.29
CA ASN A 46 24.60 -31.73 -33.52
C ASN A 46 24.31 -31.53 -32.02
N ASP A 47 23.05 -31.72 -31.62
CA ASP A 47 22.60 -31.61 -30.22
C ASP A 47 23.08 -32.81 -29.41
N GLY A 48 24.31 -32.71 -28.88
CA GLY A 48 24.79 -33.59 -27.82
C GLY A 48 23.94 -33.39 -26.56
N GLU A 49 23.52 -34.47 -25.91
CA GLU A 49 22.54 -34.47 -24.81
C GLU A 49 22.88 -33.44 -23.71
N LYS A 50 22.27 -32.24 -23.76
CA LYS A 50 22.46 -31.22 -22.73
C LYS A 50 21.99 -31.73 -21.37
N PRO A 51 22.77 -31.52 -20.28
CA PRO A 51 22.44 -32.07 -18.98
C PRO A 51 21.11 -31.51 -18.45
N LYS A 52 20.25 -32.40 -17.96
CA LYS A 52 18.90 -32.02 -17.50
C LYS A 52 18.96 -31.09 -16.30
N LEU A 53 18.46 -29.88 -16.48
CA LEU A 53 18.32 -28.86 -15.44
C LEU A 53 17.06 -29.10 -14.59
N LYS A 54 17.01 -28.51 -13.38
CA LYS A 54 15.80 -28.43 -12.56
C LYS A 54 14.74 -27.55 -13.24
N ALA A 55 13.52 -28.07 -13.37
CA ALA A 55 12.44 -27.39 -14.08
C ALA A 55 11.93 -26.13 -13.34
N LEU A 56 11.84 -25.01 -14.07
CA LEU A 56 11.14 -23.80 -13.64
C LEU A 56 9.62 -23.98 -13.83
N HIS A 57 8.87 -23.89 -12.75
CA HIS A 57 7.41 -24.10 -12.75
C HIS A 57 6.67 -22.78 -13.02
N TRP A 58 6.67 -22.35 -14.28
CA TRP A 58 6.00 -21.12 -14.74
C TRP A 58 4.62 -21.37 -15.37
N ASP A 59 3.69 -20.43 -15.18
CA ASP A 59 2.41 -20.41 -15.89
C ASP A 59 2.56 -19.72 -17.26
N LYS A 60 2.64 -20.52 -18.33
CA LYS A 60 2.90 -20.02 -19.69
C LYS A 60 1.68 -19.26 -20.24
N VAL A 61 1.81 -17.93 -20.35
CA VAL A 61 0.84 -17.07 -21.05
C VAL A 61 0.91 -17.33 -22.56
N ARG A 62 -0.25 -17.47 -23.22
CA ARG A 62 -0.34 -17.60 -24.68
C ARG A 62 -0.25 -16.21 -25.33
N ALA A 63 0.70 -16.03 -26.25
CA ALA A 63 0.89 -14.79 -27.02
C ALA A 63 -0.13 -14.65 -28.18
N SER A 64 -1.42 -14.88 -27.90
CA SER A 64 -2.51 -14.85 -28.90
C SER A 64 -3.46 -13.68 -28.65
N SER A 65 -2.90 -12.48 -28.45
CA SER A 65 -3.64 -11.24 -28.16
C SER A 65 -3.27 -10.21 -29.21
N ASP A 66 -4.28 -9.56 -29.82
CA ASP A 66 -4.14 -8.55 -30.89
C ASP A 66 -3.57 -7.20 -30.40
N ARG A 67 -2.84 -7.21 -29.28
CA ARG A 67 -2.27 -6.05 -28.59
C ARG A 67 -0.78 -6.29 -28.38
N ALA A 68 0.04 -5.34 -28.80
CA ALA A 68 1.47 -5.35 -28.51
C ALA A 68 1.72 -5.45 -27.00
N THR A 69 2.49 -6.44 -26.61
CA THR A 69 2.92 -6.70 -25.24
C THR A 69 4.37 -6.30 -25.03
N VAL A 70 4.84 -6.31 -23.78
CA VAL A 70 6.27 -6.11 -23.49
C VAL A 70 7.14 -7.23 -24.08
N TRP A 71 6.60 -8.45 -24.22
CA TRP A 71 7.29 -9.61 -24.76
C TRP A 71 7.70 -9.42 -26.23
N ASP A 72 6.89 -8.67 -27.00
CA ASP A 72 7.16 -8.37 -28.41
C ASP A 72 8.31 -7.36 -28.60
N GLN A 73 8.74 -6.68 -27.54
CA GLN A 73 9.85 -5.72 -27.54
C GLN A 73 11.18 -6.32 -27.07
N LEU A 74 11.14 -7.51 -26.45
CA LEU A 74 12.32 -8.21 -25.94
C LEU A 74 12.99 -9.00 -27.07
N LYS A 75 14.12 -8.49 -27.58
CA LYS A 75 14.93 -9.18 -28.59
C LYS A 75 15.76 -10.29 -27.93
N SER A 76 15.69 -11.51 -28.46
CA SER A 76 16.40 -12.70 -27.94
C SER A 76 17.93 -12.61 -27.90
N SER A 77 18.54 -11.51 -28.39
CA SER A 77 19.99 -11.29 -28.45
C SER A 77 20.51 -10.20 -27.49
N SER A 78 19.65 -9.55 -26.68
CA SER A 78 20.11 -8.49 -25.76
C SER A 78 20.74 -8.98 -24.46
N PHE A 79 20.66 -10.28 -24.17
CA PHE A 79 21.20 -10.91 -22.98
C PHE A 79 21.77 -12.29 -23.35
N GLN A 80 23.05 -12.53 -23.05
CA GLN A 80 23.69 -13.82 -23.22
C GLN A 80 23.68 -14.55 -21.88
N LEU A 81 23.09 -15.74 -21.86
CA LEU A 81 23.04 -16.60 -20.68
C LEU A 81 24.29 -17.47 -20.63
N ASN A 82 24.96 -17.52 -19.47
CA ASN A 82 26.09 -18.43 -19.24
C ASN A 82 25.56 -19.84 -18.96
N GLU A 83 25.54 -20.68 -20.00
CA GLU A 83 24.93 -22.02 -19.97
C GLU A 83 25.71 -22.95 -19.03
N ASP A 84 27.05 -22.99 -19.13
CA ASP A 84 27.94 -23.78 -18.26
C ASP A 84 27.70 -23.53 -16.75
N MET A 85 27.53 -22.26 -16.36
CA MET A 85 27.28 -21.89 -14.97
C MET A 85 25.85 -22.23 -14.54
N MET A 86 24.89 -22.21 -15.46
CA MET A 86 23.51 -22.62 -15.21
C MET A 86 23.43 -24.14 -14.98
N GLU A 87 24.14 -24.92 -15.80
CA GLU A 87 24.28 -26.38 -15.66
C GLU A 87 24.98 -26.77 -14.36
N THR A 88 26.08 -26.08 -14.01
CA THR A 88 26.81 -26.31 -12.76
C THR A 88 25.95 -26.06 -11.51
N LEU A 89 25.08 -25.04 -11.52
CA LEU A 89 24.28 -24.66 -10.35
C LEU A 89 22.92 -25.37 -10.27
N PHE A 90 22.33 -25.75 -11.41
CA PHE A 90 20.95 -26.24 -11.48
C PHE A 90 20.78 -27.59 -12.18
N GLY A 91 21.87 -28.27 -12.56
CA GLY A 91 21.84 -29.63 -13.10
C GLY A 91 21.26 -30.68 -12.14
N CYS A 92 20.66 -31.72 -12.72
CA CYS A 92 20.19 -32.90 -12.00
C CYS A 92 21.30 -33.95 -11.90
N ASN A 93 21.93 -34.06 -10.72
CA ASN A 93 22.97 -35.06 -10.44
C ASN A 93 22.43 -36.50 -10.53
N SER A 94 22.49 -37.10 -11.72
CA SER A 94 22.11 -38.49 -11.97
C SER A 94 23.30 -39.46 -11.89
N ALA A 95 24.22 -39.27 -10.93
CA ALA A 95 25.42 -40.09 -10.80
C ALA A 95 25.99 -40.15 -9.36
N ILE A 96 25.35 -40.93 -8.46
CA ILE A 96 26.07 -41.64 -7.38
C ILE A 96 25.57 -43.09 -7.35
N SER A 97 25.96 -43.86 -8.37
CA SER A 97 25.85 -45.31 -8.37
C SER A 97 27.17 -45.92 -7.90
N VAL A 98 27.28 -46.23 -6.61
CA VAL A 98 28.42 -47.00 -6.08
C VAL A 98 28.24 -48.48 -6.46
N PRO A 99 29.27 -49.19 -6.99
CA PRO A 99 29.08 -50.55 -7.49
C PRO A 99 28.73 -51.56 -6.38
N LYS A 100 27.85 -52.53 -6.72
CA LYS A 100 27.57 -53.70 -5.88
C LYS A 100 28.71 -54.71 -5.97
N GLU A 101 29.43 -54.92 -4.87
CA GLU A 101 29.99 -56.25 -4.60
C GLU A 101 28.96 -57.11 -3.88
N ALA A 102 28.87 -58.38 -4.27
CA ALA A 102 28.01 -59.35 -3.60
C ALA A 102 28.76 -59.98 -2.42
N THR A 103 28.11 -60.08 -1.24
CA THR A 103 27.92 -61.33 -0.48
C THR A 103 27.02 -61.05 0.75
N ARG A 104 26.31 -62.09 1.22
CA ARG A 104 25.52 -62.22 2.47
C ARG A 104 24.07 -61.74 2.39
N LYS A 105 23.20 -62.75 2.33
CA LYS A 105 21.77 -62.68 2.68
C LYS A 105 21.63 -62.07 4.08
N SER A 106 21.04 -60.89 4.16
CA SER A 106 20.30 -60.45 5.35
C SER A 106 18.83 -60.46 4.98
N VAL A 107 18.04 -61.26 5.68
CA VAL A 107 16.57 -61.23 5.55
C VAL A 107 16.11 -59.99 6.32
N LEU A 108 16.06 -58.86 5.62
CA LEU A 108 15.24 -57.74 6.09
C LEU A 108 13.76 -58.17 6.00
N PRO A 109 12.93 -57.84 7.00
CA PRO A 109 11.49 -58.06 6.89
C PRO A 109 10.94 -57.36 5.64
N PRO A 110 9.75 -57.78 5.14
CA PRO A 110 9.05 -56.98 4.15
C PRO A 110 8.94 -55.54 4.65
N VAL A 111 9.18 -54.58 3.78
CA VAL A 111 8.82 -53.19 4.07
C VAL A 111 7.33 -53.20 4.35
N GLU A 112 6.96 -53.05 5.62
CA GLU A 112 5.55 -52.94 5.98
C GLU A 112 5.00 -51.76 5.19
N HIS A 113 3.91 -51.99 4.47
CA HIS A 113 3.15 -50.88 3.92
C HIS A 113 2.69 -50.03 5.10
N GLU A 114 3.37 -48.91 5.34
CA GLU A 114 2.79 -47.81 6.12
C GLU A 114 1.39 -47.58 5.55
N ASN A 115 0.37 -47.72 6.38
CA ASN A 115 -1.02 -47.52 5.98
C ASN A 115 -1.24 -46.02 5.79
N ARG A 116 -0.74 -45.48 4.67
CA ARG A 116 -0.76 -44.05 4.35
C ARG A 116 -2.18 -43.62 4.03
N VAL A 117 -2.86 -43.09 5.05
CA VAL A 117 -4.23 -42.57 4.96
C VAL A 117 -4.27 -41.22 4.24
N LEU A 118 -3.23 -40.40 4.43
CA LEU A 118 -3.07 -39.08 3.84
C LEU A 118 -2.26 -39.14 2.53
N ASP A 119 -2.41 -38.11 1.71
CA ASP A 119 -1.48 -37.87 0.61
C ASP A 119 -0.03 -37.73 1.12
N PRO A 120 0.98 -38.37 0.49
CA PRO A 120 2.36 -38.32 0.97
C PRO A 120 2.97 -36.92 1.08
N LYS A 121 2.60 -35.98 0.20
CA LYS A 121 3.07 -34.58 0.27
C LYS A 121 2.39 -33.84 1.41
N LYS A 122 1.10 -34.09 1.65
CA LYS A 122 0.39 -33.55 2.82
C LYS A 122 0.95 -34.09 4.13
N SER A 123 1.13 -35.41 4.24
CA SER A 123 1.72 -36.06 5.42
C SER A 123 3.12 -35.51 5.72
N GLN A 124 3.99 -35.42 4.70
CA GLN A 124 5.33 -34.84 4.83
C GLN A 124 5.29 -33.36 5.27
N ASN A 125 4.40 -32.54 4.71
CA ASN A 125 4.25 -31.14 5.13
C ASN A 125 3.84 -31.05 6.60
N ILE A 126 2.82 -31.79 7.02
CA ILE A 126 2.36 -31.80 8.42
C ILE A 126 3.49 -32.24 9.36
N ALA A 127 4.23 -33.31 9.02
CA ALA A 127 5.37 -33.78 9.80
C ALA A 127 6.50 -32.75 9.93
N ILE A 128 6.77 -31.95 8.89
CA ILE A 128 7.72 -30.83 8.94
C ILE A 128 7.23 -29.74 9.89
N LEU A 129 5.97 -29.31 9.76
CA LEU A 129 5.42 -28.24 10.60
C LEU A 129 5.34 -28.68 12.08
N LEU A 130 4.96 -29.92 12.38
CA LEU A 130 4.99 -30.46 13.75
C LEU A 130 6.40 -30.41 14.36
N ARG A 131 7.45 -30.76 13.58
CA ARG A 131 8.84 -30.65 14.03
C ARG A 131 9.30 -29.20 14.22
N ALA A 132 8.84 -28.28 13.37
CA ALA A 132 9.21 -26.87 13.45
C ALA A 132 8.57 -26.14 14.65
N LEU A 133 7.34 -26.51 15.01
CA LEU A 133 6.58 -25.87 16.08
C LEU A 133 6.97 -26.38 17.48
N ASN A 134 7.50 -27.60 17.58
CA ASN A 134 7.90 -28.23 18.85
C ASN A 134 6.80 -28.27 19.93
N VAL A 135 5.52 -28.26 19.51
CA VAL A 135 4.35 -28.39 20.40
C VAL A 135 3.87 -29.84 20.39
N THR A 136 3.52 -30.34 21.56
CA THR A 136 3.04 -31.72 21.74
C THR A 136 1.57 -31.86 21.33
N ARG A 137 1.21 -33.10 20.96
CA ARG A 137 -0.17 -33.53 20.70
C ARG A 137 -1.09 -33.23 21.90
N ASP A 138 -0.58 -33.39 23.12
CA ASP A 138 -1.36 -33.21 24.35
C ASP A 138 -1.63 -31.73 24.64
N GLU A 139 -0.65 -30.83 24.47
CA GLU A 139 -0.87 -29.37 24.59
C GLU A 139 -1.92 -28.86 23.59
N VAL A 140 -1.86 -29.30 22.33
CA VAL A 140 -2.90 -28.97 21.33
C VAL A 140 -4.27 -29.51 21.76
N SER A 141 -4.31 -30.72 22.33
CA SER A 141 -5.55 -31.36 22.75
C SER A 141 -6.20 -30.64 23.94
N GLU A 142 -5.41 -30.31 24.96
CA GLU A 142 -5.84 -29.55 26.13
C GLU A 142 -6.34 -28.15 25.74
N ALA A 143 -5.59 -27.44 24.89
CA ALA A 143 -5.99 -26.12 24.40
C ALA A 143 -7.32 -26.14 23.63
N LEU A 144 -7.58 -27.17 22.83
CA LEU A 144 -8.84 -27.36 22.10
C LEU A 144 -10.02 -27.77 23.01
N LEU A 145 -9.74 -28.40 24.15
CA LEU A 145 -10.75 -28.72 25.16
C LEU A 145 -11.10 -27.48 26.00
N ASP A 146 -10.13 -26.70 26.45
CA ASP A 146 -10.36 -25.49 27.26
C ASP A 146 -10.79 -24.26 26.43
N GLY A 147 -10.42 -24.20 25.15
CA GLY A 147 -10.75 -23.10 24.24
C GLY A 147 -10.05 -21.78 24.56
N ASN A 148 -8.85 -21.86 25.14
CA ASN A 148 -7.98 -20.71 25.37
C ASN A 148 -7.02 -20.55 24.18
N PRO A 149 -7.09 -19.46 23.39
CA PRO A 149 -6.16 -19.27 22.26
C PRO A 149 -4.73 -18.95 22.71
N GLU A 150 -4.54 -18.38 23.90
CA GLU A 150 -3.24 -17.88 24.38
C GLU A 150 -2.20 -18.99 24.61
N SER A 151 -2.63 -20.25 24.82
CA SER A 151 -1.72 -21.38 25.02
C SER A 151 -1.06 -21.87 23.72
N LEU A 152 -1.64 -21.56 22.56
CA LEU A 152 -1.10 -21.93 21.25
C LEU A 152 -0.59 -20.71 20.48
N GLY A 153 -1.25 -19.56 20.61
CA GLY A 153 -0.95 -18.37 19.83
C GLY A 153 -1.47 -18.43 18.39
N ALA A 154 -1.60 -17.26 17.75
CA ALA A 154 -2.20 -17.12 16.43
C ALA A 154 -1.45 -17.90 15.33
N GLU A 155 -0.11 -17.85 15.30
CA GLU A 155 0.72 -18.48 14.27
C GLU A 155 0.57 -20.01 14.24
N LEU A 156 0.48 -20.64 15.42
CA LEU A 156 0.22 -22.06 15.56
C LEU A 156 -1.22 -22.40 15.19
N LEU A 157 -2.19 -21.59 15.60
CA LEU A 157 -3.59 -21.80 15.22
C LEU A 157 -3.80 -21.67 13.69
N GLU A 158 -3.17 -20.71 13.03
CA GLU A 158 -3.14 -20.63 11.56
C GLU A 158 -2.52 -21.86 10.92
N THR A 159 -1.45 -22.38 11.52
CA THR A 159 -0.79 -23.59 11.08
C THR A 159 -1.72 -24.80 11.20
N LEU A 160 -2.40 -24.95 12.33
CA LEU A 160 -3.38 -26.02 12.57
C LEU A 160 -4.57 -25.95 11.61
N VAL A 161 -5.05 -24.76 11.23
CA VAL A 161 -6.06 -24.62 10.15
C VAL A 161 -5.53 -25.16 8.82
N LYS A 162 -4.27 -24.86 8.46
CA LYS A 162 -3.62 -25.36 7.23
C LYS A 162 -3.39 -26.88 7.24
N MET A 163 -3.41 -27.53 8.40
CA MET A 163 -3.28 -28.99 8.56
C MET A 163 -4.60 -29.76 8.39
N ALA A 164 -5.75 -29.08 8.28
CA ALA A 164 -7.06 -29.72 8.29
C ALA A 164 -7.19 -30.86 7.24
N PRO A 165 -7.65 -32.07 7.63
CA PRO A 165 -7.92 -33.16 6.69
C PRO A 165 -9.10 -32.81 5.78
N THR A 166 -9.16 -33.39 4.58
CA THR A 166 -10.42 -33.40 3.81
C THR A 166 -11.44 -34.30 4.50
N LYS A 167 -12.72 -34.23 4.12
CA LYS A 167 -13.75 -35.09 4.72
C LYS A 167 -13.46 -36.58 4.51
N GLU A 168 -12.89 -36.92 3.36
CA GLU A 168 -12.53 -38.28 2.98
C GLU A 168 -11.31 -38.78 3.77
N GLU A 169 -10.32 -37.91 4.01
CA GLU A 169 -9.18 -38.19 4.90
C GLU A 169 -9.63 -38.32 6.36
N GLU A 170 -10.52 -37.45 6.82
CA GLU A 170 -11.09 -37.46 8.17
C GLU A 170 -11.83 -38.77 8.45
N ILE A 171 -12.70 -39.22 7.54
CA ILE A 171 -13.42 -40.50 7.65
C ILE A 171 -12.42 -41.65 7.75
N LYS A 172 -11.45 -41.75 6.84
CA LYS A 172 -10.43 -42.80 6.86
C LYS A 172 -9.58 -42.79 8.14
N LEU A 173 -9.20 -41.61 8.65
CA LEU A 173 -8.42 -41.49 9.90
C LEU A 173 -9.24 -41.92 11.12
N ARG A 174 -10.54 -41.59 11.17
CA ARG A 174 -11.46 -42.03 12.22
C ARG A 174 -11.67 -43.55 12.18
N GLU A 175 -12.01 -44.08 11.01
CA GLU A 175 -12.35 -45.49 10.77
C GLU A 175 -11.12 -46.42 10.74
N TYR A 176 -9.90 -45.90 10.71
CA TYR A 176 -8.69 -46.71 10.79
C TYR A 176 -8.66 -47.53 12.09
N SER A 177 -8.88 -48.84 11.92
CA SER A 177 -8.90 -49.87 12.97
C SER A 177 -7.61 -50.70 13.03
N GLY A 178 -6.58 -50.30 12.29
CA GLY A 178 -5.25 -50.91 12.35
C GLY A 178 -4.45 -50.42 13.56
N ASP A 179 -3.23 -50.94 13.70
CA ASP A 179 -2.29 -50.49 14.71
C ASP A 179 -1.89 -49.02 14.45
N ILE A 180 -2.10 -48.16 15.45
CA ILE A 180 -1.81 -46.72 15.40
C ILE A 180 -0.30 -46.48 15.33
N SER A 181 0.52 -47.36 15.90
CA SER A 181 1.99 -47.24 15.86
C SER A 181 2.56 -47.39 14.44
N LYS A 182 1.80 -47.98 13.52
CA LYS A 182 2.13 -48.16 12.09
C LYS A 182 1.69 -46.99 11.20
N LEU A 183 1.03 -45.98 11.76
CA LEU A 183 0.74 -44.72 11.09
C LEU A 183 1.94 -43.77 11.18
N GLY A 184 2.13 -42.92 10.18
CA GLY A 184 3.11 -41.84 10.23
C GLY A 184 2.79 -40.80 11.31
N SER A 185 3.77 -39.99 11.71
CA SER A 185 3.59 -39.02 12.80
C SER A 185 2.52 -37.97 12.51
N ALA A 186 2.30 -37.61 11.25
CA ALA A 186 1.23 -36.71 10.82
C ALA A 186 -0.16 -37.35 10.98
N GLU A 187 -0.32 -38.61 10.55
CA GLU A 187 -1.55 -39.39 10.71
C GLU A 187 -1.88 -39.66 12.18
N GLN A 188 -0.87 -40.01 13.00
CA GLN A 188 -1.03 -40.18 14.45
C GLN A 188 -1.50 -38.89 15.13
N PHE A 189 -0.87 -37.75 14.81
CA PHE A 189 -1.26 -36.44 15.32
C PHE A 189 -2.70 -36.08 14.90
N LEU A 190 -3.02 -36.17 13.61
CA LEU A 190 -4.34 -35.83 13.10
C LEU A 190 -5.44 -36.74 13.66
N LYS A 191 -5.19 -38.05 13.81
CA LYS A 191 -6.18 -38.97 14.41
C LYS A 191 -6.53 -38.55 15.85
N ALA A 192 -5.53 -38.26 16.67
CA ALA A 192 -5.75 -37.80 18.05
C ALA A 192 -6.42 -36.42 18.15
N VAL A 193 -6.10 -35.49 17.24
CA VAL A 193 -6.82 -34.20 17.17
C VAL A 193 -8.28 -34.42 16.74
N LEU A 194 -8.54 -35.34 15.81
CA LEU A 194 -9.89 -35.67 15.35
C LEU A 194 -10.76 -36.35 16.41
N ASP A 195 -10.18 -37.03 17.40
CA ASP A 195 -10.92 -37.58 18.55
C ASP A 195 -11.64 -36.48 19.36
N ILE A 196 -11.19 -35.22 19.27
CA ILE A 196 -11.88 -34.06 19.85
C ILE A 196 -13.07 -33.67 18.96
N PRO A 197 -14.32 -33.61 19.50
CA PRO A 197 -15.50 -33.24 18.73
C PRO A 197 -15.35 -31.86 18.06
N PHE A 198 -15.43 -31.87 16.73
CA PHE A 198 -15.32 -30.69 15.85
C PHE A 198 -13.99 -29.93 15.94
N ALA A 199 -12.87 -30.63 16.24
CA ALA A 199 -11.55 -30.05 16.46
C ALA A 199 -11.17 -28.88 15.53
N PHE A 200 -11.19 -29.06 14.21
CA PHE A 200 -10.81 -27.99 13.28
C PHE A 200 -11.75 -26.77 13.30
N LYS A 201 -13.04 -26.96 13.64
CA LYS A 201 -13.96 -25.82 13.89
C LYS A 201 -13.60 -25.08 15.18
N ARG A 202 -13.09 -25.80 16.20
CA ARG A 202 -12.55 -25.18 17.43
C ARG A 202 -11.28 -24.38 17.12
N VAL A 203 -10.36 -24.94 16.32
CA VAL A 203 -9.15 -24.23 15.84
C VAL A 203 -9.54 -22.94 15.12
N GLU A 204 -10.44 -22.98 14.14
CA GLU A 204 -10.89 -21.79 13.41
C GLU A 204 -11.50 -20.72 14.33
N ALA A 205 -12.33 -21.12 15.31
CA ALA A 205 -12.93 -20.21 16.27
C ALA A 205 -11.90 -19.61 17.26
N MET A 206 -10.91 -20.41 17.69
CA MET A 206 -9.81 -19.95 18.52
C MET A 206 -8.89 -18.99 17.76
N LEU A 207 -8.59 -19.26 16.48
CA LEU A 207 -7.81 -18.36 15.63
C LEU A 207 -8.49 -17.01 15.46
N TYR A 208 -9.80 -17.02 15.16
CA TYR A 208 -10.59 -15.78 15.10
C TYR A 208 -10.52 -14.99 16.41
N ARG A 209 -10.66 -15.67 17.56
CA ARG A 209 -10.55 -15.05 18.89
C ARG A 209 -9.15 -14.48 19.15
N ALA A 210 -8.09 -15.19 18.79
CA ALA A 210 -6.70 -14.75 18.96
C ALA A 210 -6.42 -13.43 18.21
N ASN A 211 -6.95 -13.30 16.99
CA ASN A 211 -6.72 -12.13 16.14
C ASN A 211 -7.69 -10.96 16.44
N PHE A 212 -8.82 -11.23 17.10
CA PHE A 212 -9.94 -10.28 17.29
C PHE A 212 -9.50 -8.93 17.86
N ASP A 213 -8.77 -8.93 18.97
CA ASP A 213 -8.36 -7.69 19.64
C ASP A 213 -7.39 -6.86 18.81
N THR A 214 -6.55 -7.51 17.99
CA THR A 214 -5.60 -6.82 17.09
C THR A 214 -6.33 -6.13 15.95
N GLU A 215 -7.28 -6.83 15.32
CA GLU A 215 -8.16 -6.27 14.27
C GLU A 215 -9.00 -5.10 14.80
N VAL A 216 -9.61 -5.25 15.99
CA VAL A 216 -10.39 -4.18 16.65
C VAL A 216 -9.52 -2.96 16.96
N LYS A 217 -8.31 -3.15 17.50
CA LYS A 217 -7.36 -2.05 17.78
C LYS A 217 -6.95 -1.33 16.49
N TYR A 218 -6.66 -2.07 15.42
CA TYR A 218 -6.32 -1.51 14.11
C TYR A 218 -7.46 -0.67 13.53
N LEU A 219 -8.68 -1.21 13.51
CA LEU A 219 -9.87 -0.51 13.00
C LEU A 219 -10.18 0.75 13.80
N ARG A 220 -10.18 0.66 15.14
CA ARG A 220 -10.39 1.80 16.03
C ARG A 220 -9.35 2.90 15.80
N LYS A 221 -8.07 2.55 15.67
CA LYS A 221 -7.01 3.54 15.40
C LYS A 221 -7.13 4.16 14.00
N SER A 222 -7.60 3.40 13.02
CA SER A 222 -7.85 3.89 11.66
C SER A 222 -8.98 4.92 11.65
N PHE A 223 -10.14 4.60 12.24
CA PHE A 223 -11.26 5.54 12.34
C PHE A 223 -10.92 6.78 13.18
N GLN A 224 -10.21 6.62 14.30
CA GLN A 224 -9.69 7.77 15.07
C GLN A 224 -8.80 8.68 14.21
N THR A 225 -7.94 8.11 13.37
CA THR A 225 -7.04 8.87 12.48
C THR A 225 -7.83 9.67 11.42
N LEU A 226 -8.93 9.12 10.89
CA LEU A 226 -9.82 9.83 9.95
C LEU A 226 -10.54 11.00 10.64
N GLU A 227 -11.02 10.81 11.87
CA GLU A 227 -11.60 11.89 12.67
C GLU A 227 -10.58 12.99 13.00
N GLU A 228 -9.39 12.61 13.47
CA GLU A 228 -8.30 13.54 13.78
C GLU A 228 -7.87 14.31 12.53
N ALA A 229 -7.71 13.65 11.38
CA ALA A 229 -7.42 14.30 10.10
C ALA A 229 -8.50 15.33 9.69
N SER A 230 -9.78 15.00 9.90
CA SER A 230 -10.91 15.89 9.61
C SER A 230 -10.89 17.14 10.51
N LYS A 231 -10.57 16.95 11.80
CA LYS A 231 -10.43 18.02 12.80
C LYS A 231 -9.20 18.89 12.52
N GLU A 232 -8.06 18.27 12.18
CA GLU A 232 -6.81 18.94 11.79
C GLU A 232 -7.02 19.89 10.60
N LEU A 233 -7.63 19.41 9.50
CA LEU A 233 -7.91 20.27 8.34
C LEU A 233 -8.81 21.46 8.69
N LYS A 234 -9.91 21.22 9.41
CA LYS A 234 -10.92 22.24 9.70
C LYS A 234 -10.42 23.31 10.67
N ASN A 235 -9.54 22.94 11.61
CA ASN A 235 -9.09 23.81 12.70
C ASN A 235 -7.68 24.39 12.50
N SER A 236 -6.92 23.95 11.48
CA SER A 236 -5.58 24.48 11.23
C SER A 236 -5.61 25.93 10.74
N ARG A 237 -5.40 26.87 11.66
CA ARG A 237 -5.28 28.32 11.38
C ARG A 237 -4.31 28.61 10.23
N LEU A 238 -3.17 27.92 10.21
CA LEU A 238 -2.12 28.13 9.23
C LEU A 238 -2.51 27.57 7.85
N PHE A 239 -3.22 26.44 7.78
CA PHE A 239 -3.78 25.94 6.52
C PHE A 239 -4.82 26.92 5.96
N LEU A 240 -5.75 27.39 6.79
CA LEU A 240 -6.76 28.38 6.39
C LEU A 240 -6.12 29.70 5.92
N LYS A 241 -5.08 30.19 6.60
CA LYS A 241 -4.32 31.38 6.18
C LYS A 241 -3.61 31.16 4.83
N LEU A 242 -3.11 29.96 4.58
CA LEU A 242 -2.53 29.59 3.28
C LEU A 242 -3.59 29.62 2.17
N LEU A 243 -4.77 29.06 2.40
CA LEU A 243 -5.88 29.12 1.44
C LEU A 243 -6.30 30.58 1.15
N GLU A 244 -6.35 31.43 2.19
CA GLU A 244 -6.62 32.86 2.03
C GLU A 244 -5.56 33.56 1.18
N ALA A 245 -4.27 33.32 1.48
CA ALA A 245 -3.15 33.88 0.71
C ALA A 245 -3.24 33.48 -0.77
N VAL A 246 -3.47 32.19 -1.06
CA VAL A 246 -3.67 31.69 -2.43
C VAL A 246 -4.87 32.35 -3.11
N LEU A 247 -6.02 32.49 -2.42
CA LEU A 247 -7.22 33.13 -2.97
C LEU A 247 -6.96 34.61 -3.32
N ARG A 248 -6.34 35.36 -2.41
CA ARG A 248 -6.01 36.78 -2.61
C ARG A 248 -5.02 36.98 -3.75
N THR A 249 -3.95 36.18 -3.80
CA THR A 249 -2.95 36.26 -4.87
C THR A 249 -3.55 35.87 -6.23
N GLY A 250 -4.32 34.77 -6.29
CA GLY A 250 -5.01 34.32 -7.51
C GLY A 250 -5.98 35.37 -8.05
N ASN A 251 -6.82 35.96 -7.18
CA ASN A 251 -7.71 37.06 -7.57
C ASN A 251 -6.93 38.29 -8.07
N ARG A 252 -5.81 38.65 -7.41
CA ARG A 252 -4.97 39.79 -7.84
C ARG A 252 -4.30 39.56 -9.20
N MET A 253 -3.97 38.31 -9.53
CA MET A 253 -3.42 37.93 -10.84
C MET A 253 -4.49 37.89 -11.94
N ASN A 254 -5.72 37.51 -11.60
CA ASN A 254 -6.84 37.35 -12.54
C ASN A 254 -7.72 38.61 -12.72
N VAL A 255 -7.33 39.76 -12.18
CA VAL A 255 -8.04 41.05 -12.34
C VAL A 255 -8.26 41.35 -13.83
N GLY A 256 -9.50 41.73 -14.19
CA GLY A 256 -9.87 42.00 -15.58
C GLY A 256 -10.14 40.75 -16.44
N THR A 257 -10.09 39.55 -15.86
CA THR A 257 -10.48 38.29 -16.52
C THR A 257 -11.75 37.71 -15.89
N ASN A 258 -12.41 36.80 -16.60
CA ASN A 258 -13.54 36.01 -16.07
C ASN A 258 -13.13 35.00 -14.96
N ARG A 259 -11.85 34.96 -14.56
CA ARG A 259 -11.33 34.15 -13.46
C ARG A 259 -11.00 34.99 -12.21
N GLY A 260 -11.24 36.31 -12.26
CA GLY A 260 -11.11 37.21 -11.12
C GLY A 260 -12.27 37.10 -10.13
N ASP A 261 -12.17 37.83 -9.01
CA ASP A 261 -13.20 37.96 -7.96
C ASP A 261 -13.79 36.65 -7.40
N ALA A 262 -13.06 35.54 -7.54
CA ALA A 262 -13.43 34.24 -7.02
C ALA A 262 -13.60 34.27 -5.49
N LYS A 263 -14.59 33.54 -4.98
CA LYS A 263 -14.85 33.40 -3.53
C LYS A 263 -14.27 32.11 -2.93
N ALA A 264 -14.00 31.11 -3.76
CA ALA A 264 -13.42 29.82 -3.38
C ALA A 264 -12.71 29.18 -4.60
N PHE A 265 -11.91 28.15 -4.37
CA PHE A 265 -11.25 27.33 -5.40
C PHE A 265 -11.20 25.86 -4.97
N LYS A 266 -11.20 24.90 -5.92
CA LYS A 266 -11.00 23.47 -5.61
C LYS A 266 -9.57 23.21 -5.12
N LEU A 267 -9.37 22.40 -4.08
CA LEU A 267 -8.06 22.22 -3.44
C LEU A 267 -6.98 21.67 -4.37
N ASP A 268 -7.33 20.95 -5.45
CA ASP A 268 -6.38 20.52 -6.51
C ASP A 268 -5.62 21.69 -7.15
N THR A 269 -6.13 22.93 -7.03
CA THR A 269 -5.44 24.15 -7.48
C THR A 269 -4.13 24.39 -6.73
N LEU A 270 -4.02 23.94 -5.46
CA LEU A 270 -2.80 24.07 -4.66
C LEU A 270 -1.60 23.37 -5.30
N LEU A 271 -1.84 22.22 -5.95
CA LEU A 271 -0.80 21.46 -6.65
C LEU A 271 -0.27 22.18 -7.89
N LYS A 272 -1.06 23.10 -8.48
CA LYS A 272 -0.71 23.86 -9.70
C LYS A 272 0.13 25.11 -9.40
N LEU A 273 0.29 25.48 -8.13
CA LEU A 273 1.02 26.68 -7.73
C LEU A 273 2.54 26.59 -8.00
N VAL A 274 3.08 25.39 -8.22
CA VAL A 274 4.48 25.19 -8.64
C VAL A 274 4.69 25.30 -10.15
N ASP A 275 3.65 25.11 -10.96
CA ASP A 275 3.74 25.22 -12.42
C ASP A 275 3.74 26.68 -12.90
N ILE A 276 3.12 27.56 -12.12
CA ILE A 276 3.04 29.00 -12.40
C ILE A 276 4.37 29.65 -11.99
N LYS A 277 5.18 30.05 -12.97
CA LYS A 277 6.50 30.67 -12.77
C LYS A 277 6.45 32.19 -12.93
N GLY A 278 7.30 32.89 -12.17
CA GLY A 278 7.56 34.32 -12.32
C GLY A 278 8.41 34.63 -13.56
N THR A 279 8.64 35.93 -13.79
CA THR A 279 9.43 36.44 -14.92
C THR A 279 10.91 36.03 -14.90
N ASP A 280 11.41 35.55 -13.76
CA ASP A 280 12.76 35.01 -13.59
C ASP A 280 12.90 33.54 -14.07
N GLY A 281 11.79 32.88 -14.40
CA GLY A 281 11.72 31.47 -14.79
C GLY A 281 12.06 30.47 -13.68
N LYS A 282 12.28 30.94 -12.45
CA LYS A 282 12.82 30.15 -11.31
C LYS A 282 11.87 30.15 -10.13
N THR A 283 11.38 31.33 -9.74
CA THR A 283 10.47 31.48 -8.60
C THR A 283 9.06 31.08 -9.02
N THR A 284 8.42 30.19 -8.26
CA THR A 284 7.04 29.77 -8.53
C THR A 284 6.03 30.59 -7.72
N LEU A 285 4.75 30.54 -8.08
CA LEU A 285 3.70 31.19 -7.31
C LEU A 285 3.63 30.67 -5.87
N LEU A 286 3.92 29.37 -5.65
CA LEU A 286 4.02 28.81 -4.31
C LEU A 286 5.19 29.39 -3.51
N HIS A 287 6.34 29.67 -4.13
CA HIS A 287 7.46 30.35 -3.44
C HIS A 287 7.03 31.74 -2.93
N PHE A 288 6.33 32.51 -3.76
CA PHE A 288 5.80 33.82 -3.39
C PHE A 288 4.80 33.74 -2.24
N VAL A 289 3.83 32.81 -2.32
CA VAL A 289 2.83 32.59 -1.26
C VAL A 289 3.50 32.18 0.06
N VAL A 290 4.50 31.30 0.02
CA VAL A 290 5.28 30.89 1.21
C VAL A 290 6.01 32.09 1.82
N GLN A 291 6.69 32.92 1.01
CA GLN A 291 7.38 34.12 1.50
C GLN A 291 6.43 35.12 2.16
N GLU A 292 5.23 35.32 1.59
CA GLU A 292 4.24 36.24 2.17
C GLU A 292 3.63 35.71 3.49
N ILE A 293 3.40 34.39 3.59
CA ILE A 293 2.99 33.77 4.86
C ILE A 293 4.09 33.93 5.91
N ILE A 294 5.36 33.64 5.57
CA ILE A 294 6.52 33.82 6.45
C ILE A 294 6.56 35.24 7.01
N ARG A 295 6.49 36.25 6.13
CA ARG A 295 6.50 37.67 6.51
C ARG A 295 5.35 38.03 7.47
N SER A 296 4.15 37.53 7.17
CA SER A 296 2.94 37.80 7.96
C SER A 296 2.89 37.08 9.32
N GLU A 297 3.53 35.91 9.45
CA GLU A 297 3.62 35.18 10.72
C GLU A 297 4.75 35.69 11.60
N GLY A 298 5.93 35.99 11.03
CA GLY A 298 7.07 36.55 11.78
C GLY A 298 6.76 37.89 12.47
N THR A 299 5.99 38.76 11.81
CA THR A 299 5.55 40.05 12.39
C THR A 299 4.46 39.91 13.47
N SER A 300 3.72 38.79 13.50
CA SER A 300 2.58 38.61 14.39
C SER A 300 2.98 38.24 15.83
N THR A 301 4.18 37.69 16.04
CA THR A 301 4.66 37.28 17.38
C THR A 301 5.11 38.43 18.28
N ASP A 302 5.62 39.52 17.72
CA ASP A 302 6.28 40.61 18.48
C ASP A 302 5.47 41.92 18.61
N SER A 303 4.23 41.96 18.13
CA SER A 303 3.36 43.15 18.14
C SER A 303 2.90 43.63 19.53
N LYS A 304 3.63 43.30 20.61
CA LYS A 304 3.40 43.78 21.98
C LYS A 304 4.49 44.73 22.52
N ASN A 305 5.63 44.95 21.84
CA ASN A 305 6.67 45.82 22.39
C ASN A 305 7.47 46.68 21.40
N VAL A 306 7.36 47.99 21.63
CA VAL A 306 8.36 49.07 21.41
C VAL A 306 8.61 49.57 19.97
N ASN A 307 8.08 50.78 19.75
CA ASN A 307 8.69 52.03 19.24
C ASN A 307 9.89 52.01 18.25
N LEU A 308 9.89 53.02 17.36
CA LEU A 308 10.79 53.17 16.22
C LEU A 308 12.22 53.67 16.56
N GLN A 309 13.13 53.42 15.60
CA GLN A 309 14.49 53.98 15.38
C GLN A 309 15.69 53.07 15.73
N ASP A 310 16.10 52.23 14.77
CA ASP A 310 17.50 52.09 14.29
C ASP A 310 17.53 51.17 13.05
N SER A 311 18.27 51.58 12.00
CA SER A 311 18.30 50.89 10.69
C SER A 311 19.22 49.66 10.64
N THR A 312 20.08 49.48 11.64
CA THR A 312 20.96 48.29 11.72
C THR A 312 20.25 47.17 12.49
N LEU A 313 19.57 47.52 13.58
CA LEU A 313 18.68 46.63 14.33
C LEU A 313 17.47 46.15 13.51
N SER A 314 16.93 46.97 12.60
CA SER A 314 15.78 46.56 11.77
C SER A 314 16.10 45.36 10.88
N LYS A 315 17.31 45.27 10.33
CA LYS A 315 17.70 44.20 9.40
C LYS A 315 17.91 42.85 10.12
N MET A 316 18.52 42.86 11.30
CA MET A 316 18.63 41.66 12.14
C MET A 316 17.24 41.15 12.60
N LYS A 317 16.33 42.08 12.96
CA LYS A 317 14.94 41.71 13.31
C LYS A 317 14.19 41.11 12.12
N GLU A 318 14.35 41.67 10.92
CA GLU A 318 13.71 41.17 9.69
C GLU A 318 14.20 39.75 9.31
N ASP A 319 15.50 39.46 9.50
CA ASP A 319 16.08 38.12 9.31
C ASP A 319 15.54 37.10 10.34
N ASP A 320 15.38 37.49 11.62
CA ASP A 320 14.83 36.62 12.67
C ASP A 320 13.32 36.38 12.49
N PHE A 321 12.55 37.39 12.07
CA PHE A 321 11.15 37.22 11.65
C PHE A 321 11.02 36.27 10.45
N GLY A 322 11.95 36.34 9.50
CA GLY A 322 12.02 35.42 8.36
C GLY A 322 12.22 33.96 8.80
N LYS A 323 13.15 33.70 9.71
CA LYS A 323 13.40 32.35 10.25
C LYS A 323 12.23 31.85 11.09
N GLN A 324 11.65 32.70 11.95
CA GLN A 324 10.52 32.33 12.79
C GLN A 324 9.27 32.01 11.95
N GLY A 325 8.98 32.82 10.92
CA GLY A 325 7.90 32.55 9.98
C GLY A 325 8.12 31.26 9.17
N LEU A 326 9.35 30.98 8.73
CA LEU A 326 9.69 29.74 8.02
C LEU A 326 9.53 28.50 8.91
N GLN A 327 9.89 28.61 10.19
CA GLN A 327 9.65 27.55 11.18
C GLN A 327 8.15 27.29 11.40
N VAL A 328 7.31 28.35 11.38
CA VAL A 328 5.85 28.21 11.45
C VAL A 328 5.31 27.50 10.21
N VAL A 329 5.68 27.93 9.00
CA VAL A 329 5.19 27.31 7.75
C VAL A 329 5.63 25.85 7.62
N THR A 330 6.89 25.51 7.97
CA THR A 330 7.35 24.10 7.98
C THR A 330 6.69 23.26 9.08
N GLY A 331 6.18 23.89 10.15
CA GLY A 331 5.37 23.23 11.17
C GLY A 331 4.05 22.64 10.63
N LEU A 332 3.48 23.20 9.56
CA LEU A 332 2.17 22.77 9.02
C LEU A 332 2.11 21.28 8.67
N SER A 333 3.22 20.73 8.16
CA SER A 333 3.33 19.32 7.76
C SER A 333 3.26 18.35 8.95
N ARG A 334 3.67 18.81 10.15
CA ARG A 334 3.53 18.10 11.43
C ARG A 334 2.13 18.30 12.01
N ASP A 335 1.60 19.51 11.93
CA ASP A 335 0.29 19.86 12.50
C ASP A 335 -0.87 19.16 11.73
N LEU A 336 -0.64 18.76 10.48
CA LEU A 336 -1.54 17.94 9.66
C LEU A 336 -1.04 16.47 9.52
N SER A 337 -0.45 15.91 10.58
CA SER A 337 0.15 14.57 10.51
C SER A 337 -0.88 13.44 10.32
N ASN A 338 -2.11 13.56 10.82
CA ASN A 338 -3.13 12.53 10.61
C ASN A 338 -3.72 12.63 9.20
N VAL A 339 -3.78 13.83 8.61
CA VAL A 339 -4.11 14.01 7.17
C VAL A 339 -3.17 13.17 6.29
N ARG A 340 -1.85 13.21 6.57
CA ARG A 340 -0.85 12.41 5.84
C ARG A 340 -1.09 10.90 5.96
N LYS A 341 -1.56 10.41 7.12
CA LYS A 341 -1.89 8.99 7.37
C LYS A 341 -3.21 8.60 6.70
N ALA A 342 -4.26 9.40 6.85
CA ALA A 342 -5.59 9.21 6.27
C ALA A 342 -5.53 9.12 4.74
N ALA A 343 -4.64 9.90 4.11
CA ALA A 343 -4.37 9.86 2.67
C ALA A 343 -3.77 8.54 2.15
N GLY A 344 -3.31 7.64 3.04
CA GLY A 344 -2.85 6.30 2.71
C GLY A 344 -3.86 5.18 3.01
N MET A 345 -5.06 5.54 3.47
CA MET A 345 -6.15 4.61 3.76
C MET A 345 -7.07 4.44 2.54
N ASP A 346 -7.80 3.33 2.53
CA ASP A 346 -8.83 3.00 1.55
C ASP A 346 -10.14 2.68 2.27
N SER A 347 -11.24 3.30 1.83
CA SER A 347 -12.54 3.20 2.52
C SER A 347 -13.16 1.81 2.36
N ASP A 348 -13.08 1.22 1.17
CA ASP A 348 -13.70 -0.07 0.87
C ASP A 348 -12.93 -1.20 1.57
N VAL A 349 -11.60 -1.08 1.66
CA VAL A 349 -10.75 -2.00 2.43
C VAL A 349 -11.12 -1.97 3.91
N LEU A 350 -11.25 -0.79 4.53
CA LEU A 350 -11.65 -0.65 5.94
C LEU A 350 -13.05 -1.24 6.19
N SER A 351 -14.05 -0.90 5.37
CA SER A 351 -15.39 -1.49 5.48
C SER A 351 -15.40 -3.01 5.23
N SER A 352 -14.49 -3.52 4.38
CA SER A 352 -14.30 -4.98 4.21
C SER A 352 -13.80 -5.64 5.49
N TYR A 353 -12.91 -4.98 6.27
CA TYR A 353 -12.40 -5.50 7.52
C TYR A 353 -13.46 -5.50 8.63
N VAL A 354 -14.25 -4.43 8.77
CA VAL A 354 -15.42 -4.41 9.68
C VAL A 354 -16.41 -5.52 9.33
N SER A 355 -16.65 -5.75 8.03
CA SER A 355 -17.53 -6.82 7.55
C SER A 355 -16.95 -8.22 7.83
N LYS A 356 -15.65 -8.45 7.58
CA LYS A 356 -14.95 -9.71 7.88
C LYS A 356 -14.98 -10.02 9.37
N LEU A 357 -14.79 -9.02 10.23
CA LEU A 357 -14.89 -9.16 11.69
C LEU A 357 -16.29 -9.64 12.09
N ALA A 358 -17.35 -8.98 11.61
CA ALA A 358 -18.72 -9.39 11.87
C ALA A 358 -19.05 -10.81 11.34
N MET A 359 -18.59 -11.16 10.13
CA MET A 359 -18.77 -12.49 9.56
C MET A 359 -17.99 -13.58 10.30
N GLY A 360 -16.79 -13.26 10.81
CA GLY A 360 -16.00 -14.18 11.63
C GLY A 360 -16.69 -14.49 12.95
N LEU A 361 -17.31 -13.49 13.60
CA LEU A 361 -18.09 -13.71 14.81
C LEU A 361 -19.30 -14.63 14.55
N GLU A 362 -19.96 -14.49 13.40
CA GLU A 362 -21.07 -15.37 13.01
C GLU A 362 -20.59 -16.82 12.78
N LYS A 363 -19.41 -17.02 12.17
CA LYS A 363 -18.81 -18.37 12.09
C LYS A 363 -18.60 -18.97 13.48
N VAL A 364 -18.12 -18.19 14.46
CA VAL A 364 -17.98 -18.66 15.85
C VAL A 364 -19.33 -19.07 16.44
N ARG A 365 -20.42 -18.31 16.19
CA ARG A 365 -21.78 -18.72 16.61
C ARG A 365 -22.20 -20.06 16.01
N LEU A 366 -21.92 -20.31 14.73
CA LEU A 366 -22.20 -21.59 14.09
C LEU A 366 -21.43 -22.75 14.73
N VAL A 367 -20.23 -22.52 15.27
CA VAL A 367 -19.49 -23.53 16.05
C VAL A 367 -20.19 -23.82 17.38
N LEU A 368 -20.80 -22.83 18.04
CA LEU A 368 -21.52 -23.03 19.30
C LEU A 368 -22.84 -23.82 19.16
N GLN A 369 -23.40 -23.96 17.95
CA GLN A 369 -24.57 -24.82 17.72
C GLN A 369 -24.28 -26.31 17.95
N TYR A 370 -22.99 -26.69 18.01
CA TYR A 370 -22.55 -28.05 18.32
C TYR A 370 -22.38 -28.32 19.82
N ASP A 371 -22.66 -27.35 20.70
CA ASP A 371 -22.60 -27.50 22.15
C ASP A 371 -23.65 -28.50 22.64
N LYS A 372 -23.22 -29.53 23.38
CA LYS A 372 -24.06 -30.61 23.90
C LYS A 372 -23.57 -31.09 25.28
N PRO A 373 -24.45 -31.63 26.14
CA PRO A 373 -24.08 -32.00 27.52
C PRO A 373 -23.02 -33.09 27.65
N ASP A 374 -22.82 -33.89 26.61
CA ASP A 374 -21.85 -34.99 26.53
C ASP A 374 -20.43 -34.54 26.11
N ILE A 375 -20.26 -33.31 25.67
CA ILE A 375 -18.96 -32.83 25.15
C ILE A 375 -18.10 -32.27 26.30
N GLN A 376 -16.93 -32.88 26.47
CA GLN A 376 -15.95 -32.47 27.47
C GLN A 376 -15.21 -31.16 27.11
N GLY A 377 -14.74 -30.47 28.16
CA GLY A 377 -13.92 -29.26 28.07
C GLY A 377 -14.69 -27.96 28.37
N LYS A 378 -13.95 -26.85 28.49
CA LYS A 378 -14.49 -25.50 28.76
C LYS A 378 -14.71 -24.67 27.49
N PHE A 379 -14.34 -25.18 26.32
CA PHE A 379 -14.37 -24.48 25.03
C PHE A 379 -15.66 -23.67 24.79
N PHE A 380 -16.84 -24.31 24.86
CA PHE A 380 -18.10 -23.63 24.56
C PHE A 380 -18.44 -22.53 25.58
N HIS A 381 -18.12 -22.73 26.86
CA HIS A 381 -18.31 -21.71 27.89
C HIS A 381 -17.37 -20.51 27.67
N SER A 382 -16.08 -20.79 27.46
CA SER A 382 -15.04 -19.81 27.16
C SER A 382 -15.39 -18.96 25.93
N MET A 383 -15.90 -19.61 24.88
CA MET A 383 -16.27 -18.95 23.63
C MET A 383 -17.60 -18.18 23.73
N LYS A 384 -18.58 -18.64 24.53
CA LYS A 384 -19.79 -17.85 24.86
C LYS A 384 -19.48 -16.56 25.59
N LEU A 385 -18.52 -16.59 26.53
CA LEU A 385 -18.07 -15.38 27.24
C LEU A 385 -17.40 -14.39 26.27
N PHE A 386 -16.55 -14.89 25.37
CA PHE A 386 -15.93 -14.09 24.31
C PHE A 386 -16.97 -13.43 23.39
N LEU A 387 -17.95 -14.19 22.88
CA LEU A 387 -18.98 -13.67 21.97
C LEU A 387 -19.67 -12.42 22.51
N ARG A 388 -20.07 -12.42 23.79
CA ARG A 388 -20.78 -11.30 24.41
C ARG A 388 -19.95 -10.01 24.38
N GLY A 389 -18.66 -10.08 24.69
CA GLY A 389 -17.76 -8.92 24.62
C GLY A 389 -17.48 -8.49 23.18
N ALA A 390 -17.29 -9.46 22.28
CA ALA A 390 -17.01 -9.21 20.88
C ALA A 390 -18.18 -8.55 20.12
N ASP A 391 -19.43 -8.91 20.44
CA ASP A 391 -20.63 -8.28 19.86
C ASP A 391 -20.70 -6.78 20.16
N GLU A 392 -20.41 -6.40 21.40
CA GLU A 392 -20.37 -5.01 21.79
C GLU A 392 -19.22 -4.26 21.11
N GLU A 393 -18.01 -4.85 21.05
CA GLU A 393 -16.87 -4.26 20.36
C GLU A 393 -17.15 -4.05 18.87
N ILE A 394 -17.72 -5.04 18.16
CA ILE A 394 -18.10 -4.90 16.74
C ILE A 394 -19.18 -3.81 16.57
N SER A 395 -20.13 -3.71 17.50
CA SER A 395 -21.16 -2.68 17.48
C SER A 395 -20.57 -1.28 17.67
N ARG A 396 -19.59 -1.13 18.58
CA ARG A 396 -18.81 0.10 18.76
C ARG A 396 -18.02 0.44 17.49
N ILE A 397 -17.26 -0.50 16.92
CA ILE A 397 -16.48 -0.33 15.69
C ILE A 397 -17.35 0.10 14.49
N LYS A 398 -18.55 -0.48 14.32
CA LYS A 398 -19.53 -0.04 13.29
C LYS A 398 -20.13 1.34 13.55
N SER A 399 -20.08 1.84 14.79
CA SER A 399 -20.43 3.22 15.10
C SER A 399 -19.28 4.16 14.78
N ASP A 400 -18.06 3.79 15.17
CA ASP A 400 -16.82 4.54 14.89
C ASP A 400 -16.62 4.73 13.39
N GLU A 401 -16.82 3.67 12.58
CA GLU A 401 -16.81 3.71 11.11
C GLU A 401 -17.77 4.77 10.56
N ARG A 402 -19.04 4.72 10.95
CA ARG A 402 -20.08 5.65 10.47
C ARG A 402 -19.77 7.09 10.87
N ASN A 403 -19.30 7.29 12.10
CA ASN A 403 -18.95 8.60 12.63
C ASN A 403 -17.74 9.20 11.89
N ALA A 404 -16.68 8.41 11.69
CA ALA A 404 -15.50 8.81 10.95
C ALA A 404 -15.84 9.16 9.48
N LEU A 405 -16.55 8.29 8.76
CA LEU A 405 -16.97 8.55 7.37
C LEU A 405 -17.89 9.78 7.25
N THR A 406 -18.72 10.05 8.26
CA THR A 406 -19.54 11.26 8.31
C THR A 406 -18.67 12.52 8.49
N GLN A 407 -17.70 12.52 9.41
CA GLN A 407 -16.76 13.64 9.59
C GLN A 407 -15.92 13.89 8.32
N VAL A 408 -15.48 12.83 7.64
CA VAL A 408 -14.77 12.91 6.34
C VAL A 408 -15.65 13.57 5.28
N LYS A 409 -16.92 13.19 5.20
CA LYS A 409 -17.89 13.80 4.26
C LYS A 409 -18.14 15.28 4.59
N GLU A 410 -18.30 15.62 5.87
CA GLU A 410 -18.49 16.99 6.34
C GLU A 410 -17.27 17.88 6.04
N VAL A 411 -16.04 17.41 6.28
CA VAL A 411 -14.83 18.20 5.96
C VAL A 411 -14.65 18.34 4.45
N THR A 412 -14.99 17.32 3.66
CA THR A 412 -14.98 17.40 2.19
C THR A 412 -15.99 18.44 1.70
N GLN A 413 -17.21 18.46 2.24
CA GLN A 413 -18.22 19.49 1.93
C GLN A 413 -17.80 20.89 2.39
N TYR A 414 -17.12 21.01 3.53
CA TYR A 414 -16.61 22.29 4.05
C TYR A 414 -15.60 22.96 3.11
N PHE A 415 -14.72 22.18 2.45
CA PHE A 415 -13.73 22.72 1.51
C PHE A 415 -14.18 22.74 0.03
N HIS A 416 -14.99 21.78 -0.42
CA HIS A 416 -15.39 21.64 -1.84
C HIS A 416 -16.84 22.07 -2.14
N GLY A 417 -17.64 22.44 -1.13
CA GLY A 417 -19.03 22.86 -1.29
C GLY A 417 -19.88 21.81 -2.01
N ASP A 418 -20.74 22.24 -2.93
CA ASP A 418 -21.59 21.34 -3.73
C ASP A 418 -20.79 20.34 -4.59
N THR A 419 -19.56 20.68 -4.98
CA THR A 419 -18.72 19.78 -5.79
C THR A 419 -18.24 18.54 -5.02
N ALA A 420 -18.39 18.51 -3.69
CA ALA A 420 -18.18 17.32 -2.88
C ALA A 420 -19.17 16.17 -3.20
N LYS A 421 -20.29 16.45 -3.88
CA LYS A 421 -21.25 15.43 -4.34
C LYS A 421 -20.75 14.63 -5.55
N GLU A 422 -19.76 15.16 -6.27
CA GLU A 422 -19.14 14.55 -7.46
C GLU A 422 -17.89 13.72 -7.10
N GLU A 423 -17.45 13.77 -5.83
CA GLU A 423 -16.21 13.15 -5.37
C GLU A 423 -16.38 11.63 -5.21
N ALA A 424 -15.83 10.87 -6.15
CA ALA A 424 -15.99 9.42 -6.20
C ALA A 424 -15.20 8.67 -5.10
N HIS A 425 -14.17 9.28 -4.52
CA HIS A 425 -13.29 8.64 -3.54
C HIS A 425 -13.34 9.36 -2.17
N PRO A 426 -13.90 8.74 -1.11
CA PRO A 426 -14.16 9.40 0.17
C PRO A 426 -12.96 10.13 0.79
N PHE A 427 -11.74 9.60 0.65
CA PHE A 427 -10.53 10.17 1.24
C PHE A 427 -9.74 11.09 0.29
N ARG A 428 -10.29 11.47 -0.88
CA ARG A 428 -9.59 12.28 -1.89
C ARG A 428 -9.07 13.61 -1.33
N ILE A 429 -9.81 14.26 -0.44
CA ILE A 429 -9.39 15.51 0.20
C ILE A 429 -8.05 15.35 0.94
N PHE A 430 -7.87 14.25 1.67
CA PHE A 430 -6.62 13.99 2.39
C PHE A 430 -5.46 13.73 1.43
N VAL A 431 -5.71 13.03 0.32
CA VAL A 431 -4.72 12.80 -0.74
C VAL A 431 -4.22 14.12 -1.32
N ILE A 432 -5.13 15.01 -1.72
CA ILE A 432 -4.79 16.33 -2.27
C ILE A 432 -3.94 17.14 -1.27
N VAL A 433 -4.34 17.19 0.01
CA VAL A 433 -3.61 17.96 1.02
C VAL A 433 -2.26 17.32 1.36
N ARG A 434 -2.17 15.99 1.49
CA ARG A 434 -0.87 15.28 1.67
C ARG A 434 0.10 15.62 0.54
N ASP A 435 -0.36 15.57 -0.70
CA ASP A 435 0.48 15.80 -1.87
C ASP A 435 0.90 17.27 -1.94
N PHE A 436 0.00 18.19 -1.59
CA PHE A 436 0.35 19.60 -1.44
C PHE A 436 1.38 19.83 -0.32
N LEU A 437 1.25 19.17 0.85
CA LEU A 437 2.22 19.28 1.93
C LEU A 437 3.60 18.77 1.51
N ASN A 438 3.70 17.72 0.70
CA ASN A 438 4.98 17.25 0.14
C ASN A 438 5.64 18.32 -0.75
N VAL A 439 4.84 19.02 -1.57
CA VAL A 439 5.31 20.10 -2.44
C VAL A 439 5.70 21.34 -1.63
N LEU A 440 4.91 21.69 -0.61
CA LEU A 440 5.18 22.78 0.33
C LEU A 440 6.49 22.54 1.11
N ASP A 441 6.69 21.32 1.62
CA ASP A 441 7.92 20.91 2.32
C ASP A 441 9.17 21.01 1.42
N HIS A 442 9.01 20.89 0.10
CA HIS A 442 10.10 21.14 -0.85
C HIS A 442 10.36 22.64 -1.00
N VAL A 443 9.34 23.44 -1.31
CA VAL A 443 9.45 24.89 -1.51
C VAL A 443 9.99 25.60 -0.27
N CYS A 444 9.57 25.20 0.95
CA CYS A 444 10.12 25.76 2.18
C CYS A 444 11.64 25.54 2.33
N LYS A 445 12.16 24.38 1.87
CA LYS A 445 13.61 24.11 1.84
C LYS A 445 14.33 24.95 0.80
N GLU A 446 13.69 25.27 -0.32
CA GLU A 446 14.25 26.17 -1.34
C GLU A 446 14.28 27.62 -0.85
N VAL A 447 13.18 28.12 -0.28
CA VAL A 447 13.08 29.47 0.31
C VAL A 447 14.10 29.67 1.44
N GLY A 448 14.27 28.71 2.35
CA GLY A 448 15.29 28.77 3.40
C GLY A 448 16.71 28.91 2.84
N LYS A 449 17.07 28.08 1.83
CA LYS A 449 18.36 28.20 1.13
C LYS A 449 18.54 29.55 0.43
N MET A 450 17.46 30.17 -0.07
CA MET A 450 17.54 31.50 -0.66
C MET A 450 17.86 32.58 0.39
N GLN A 451 17.23 32.51 1.56
CA GLN A 451 17.51 33.42 2.68
C GLN A 451 18.96 33.28 3.17
N ASP A 452 19.44 32.05 3.39
CA ASP A 452 20.83 31.78 3.81
C ASP A 452 21.87 32.32 2.80
N ARG A 453 21.63 32.18 1.50
CA ARG A 453 22.55 32.67 0.46
C ARG A 453 22.58 34.20 0.40
N THR A 454 21.45 34.87 0.62
CA THR A 454 21.38 36.33 0.73
C THR A 454 22.18 36.84 1.94
N MET A 455 22.07 36.16 3.09
CA MET A 455 22.84 36.45 4.30
C MET A 455 24.36 36.32 4.07
N VAL A 456 24.82 35.21 3.47
CA VAL A 456 26.25 34.97 3.19
C VAL A 456 26.80 35.94 2.12
N GLY A 457 25.99 36.32 1.12
CA GLY A 457 26.35 37.33 0.13
C GLY A 457 26.59 38.71 0.76
N SER A 458 25.68 39.15 1.63
CA SER A 458 25.82 40.43 2.33
C SER A 458 27.00 40.43 3.33
N ALA A 459 27.28 39.31 4.00
CA ALA A 459 28.39 39.18 4.94
C ALA A 459 29.78 39.25 4.28
N ARG A 460 29.89 38.83 3.00
CA ARG A 460 31.15 38.95 2.23
C ARG A 460 31.42 40.36 1.70
N SER A 461 30.43 41.25 1.67
CA SER A 461 30.57 42.62 1.18
C SER A 461 31.32 43.57 2.13
N PHE A 462 31.58 43.16 3.38
CA PHE A 462 32.17 44.01 4.43
C PHE A 462 33.51 43.48 4.96
N ARG A 463 34.41 43.06 4.06
CA ARG A 463 35.84 42.86 4.36
C ARG A 463 36.73 43.54 3.32
N ILE A 464 36.69 44.87 3.28
CA ILE A 464 37.82 45.66 2.79
C ILE A 464 38.84 45.68 3.95
N SER A 465 40.01 45.07 3.75
CA SER A 465 41.06 45.07 4.77
C SER A 465 41.68 46.46 4.89
N ALA A 466 41.77 46.99 6.11
CA ALA A 466 42.38 48.29 6.40
C ALA A 466 43.94 48.27 6.35
N THR A 467 44.50 47.50 5.41
CA THR A 467 45.93 47.21 5.27
C THR A 467 46.31 47.05 3.79
N ALA A 468 45.95 48.03 2.96
CA ALA A 468 46.44 48.15 1.59
C ALA A 468 47.27 49.45 1.50
N SER A 469 48.59 49.30 1.47
CA SER A 469 49.53 50.42 1.38
C SER A 469 49.35 51.19 0.06
N LEU A 470 49.38 52.52 0.13
CA LEU A 470 49.38 53.40 -1.03
C LEU A 470 50.56 53.09 -1.97
N PRO A 471 50.36 53.00 -3.30
CA PRO A 471 51.47 52.94 -4.25
C PRO A 471 52.23 54.26 -4.24
N VAL A 472 53.49 54.21 -3.83
CA VAL A 472 54.40 55.37 -3.85
C VAL A 472 54.80 55.69 -5.29
N LEU A 473 54.77 56.98 -5.63
CA LEU A 473 55.31 57.56 -6.86
C LEU A 473 56.70 57.01 -7.18
N ASN A 474 56.93 56.58 -8.43
CA ASN A 474 58.28 56.59 -8.99
C ASN A 474 58.34 57.41 -10.27
N ARG A 475 59.44 58.17 -10.40
CA ARG A 475 59.56 59.35 -11.26
C ARG A 475 60.52 59.04 -12.41
N TYR A 476 60.05 59.14 -13.65
CA TYR A 476 60.92 59.29 -14.83
C TYR A 476 60.38 60.40 -15.74
N ASN A 477 61.16 61.47 -15.87
CA ASN A 477 61.03 62.46 -16.95
C ASN A 477 61.55 61.79 -18.25
N VAL A 478 61.09 62.09 -19.46
CA VAL A 478 61.30 63.27 -20.34
C VAL A 478 60.54 62.87 -21.65
N ARG A 479 59.77 63.66 -22.41
CA ARG A 479 60.02 64.99 -23.02
C ARG A 479 58.72 65.66 -23.47
N GLN A 480 58.79 66.97 -23.71
CA GLN A 480 57.76 67.87 -24.26
C GLN A 480 57.13 67.41 -25.58
N ASP A 481 55.86 67.77 -25.82
CA ASP A 481 55.57 68.87 -26.76
C ASP A 481 54.26 69.63 -26.45
N ARG A 482 54.10 70.84 -27.03
CA ARG A 482 53.02 71.82 -26.76
C ARG A 482 51.93 71.89 -27.84
N SER A 483 50.67 72.03 -27.43
CA SER A 483 49.59 72.93 -27.97
C SER A 483 48.31 72.63 -27.15
N SER A 484 47.72 73.50 -26.33
CA SER A 484 47.07 74.81 -26.58
C SER A 484 45.87 74.76 -27.55
N ASP A 485 44.75 75.29 -27.06
CA ASP A 485 43.67 76.01 -27.76
C ASP A 485 42.63 75.11 -28.51
N GLU A 486 41.30 75.34 -28.50
CA GLU A 486 40.46 76.53 -28.18
C GLU A 486 39.01 76.21 -27.65
N GLU A 487 38.20 77.27 -27.50
CA GLU A 487 36.88 77.38 -26.83
C GLU A 487 35.61 76.94 -27.62
N SER A 488 34.54 76.67 -26.86
CA SER A 488 33.14 77.18 -26.94
C SER A 488 32.35 77.38 -28.26
N SER A 489 31.01 77.22 -28.13
CA SER A 489 29.88 77.66 -28.98
C SER A 489 29.42 76.64 -30.05
N SER A 490 28.20 76.07 -29.99
CA SER A 490 26.84 76.65 -30.19
C SER A 490 26.56 77.02 -31.67
N PRO A 491 25.35 76.76 -32.19
CA PRO A 491 24.09 77.38 -31.72
C PRO A 491 23.23 76.52 -30.79
#